data_AF-M2B7F7-F1
#
_entry.id   AF-M2B7F7-F1
#
_cell.length_a   1.000
_cell.length_b   1.000
_cell.length_c   1.000
_cell.angle_alpha   90.00
_cell.angle_beta   90.00
_cell.angle_gamma   90.00
#
_symmetry.space_group_name_H-M   'P 1'
#
loop_
_entity.id
_entity.type
_entity.pdbx_description
1 polymer ?
#
loop_
_entity_poly.entity_id
_entity_poly.type
_entity_poly.pdbx_seq_one_letter_code
_entity_poly.pdbx_strand_id
1 'polypeptide(L)'
;MQAWEFKPSKIQFAATIYELGNEGDELDAAVIQFTGSFGHGSNGNGDAAYMIAIRDYIIDCVLPCAIVFDLRELNYEWGNTIWSMFRCDEPFATLVSDKCSGFQTCGVAKPMFDNLEAALEYLRPQAIEYRKCLLE
;
A
#
# COMPACT_ATOMS: atom_id res chain seq x y z
N MET A 1 0.66 32.48 22.75
CA MET A 1 0.43 31.67 21.53
C MET A 1 0.48 30.21 21.95
N GLN A 2 -0.62 29.47 21.79
CA GLN A 2 -0.65 28.03 22.05
C GLN A 2 -0.50 27.29 20.72
N ALA A 3 0.49 26.42 20.64
CA ALA A 3 0.65 25.47 19.55
C ALA A 3 0.11 24.12 20.00
N TRP A 4 -0.45 23.35 19.07
CA TRP A 4 -0.89 21.99 19.30
C TRP A 4 -0.43 21.13 18.12
N GLU A 5 -0.10 19.88 18.42
CA GLU A 5 0.31 18.90 17.42
C GLU A 5 -0.92 18.38 16.68
N PHE A 6 -0.93 18.51 15.36
CA PHE A 6 -1.92 17.84 14.53
C PHE A 6 -1.42 16.45 14.19
N LYS A 7 -2.03 15.42 14.79
CA LYS A 7 -1.76 14.02 14.50
C LYS A 7 -3.01 13.37 13.89
N PRO A 8 -3.11 13.29 12.56
CA PRO A 8 -4.33 12.86 11.87
C PRO A 8 -4.65 11.38 12.09
N SER A 9 -3.64 10.57 12.41
CA SER A 9 -3.77 9.13 12.61
C SER A 9 -2.76 8.61 13.64
N LYS A 10 -3.09 7.48 14.26
CA LYS A 10 -2.15 6.68 15.05
C LYS A 10 -1.34 5.71 14.20
N ILE A 11 -1.69 5.56 12.92
CA ILE A 11 -0.98 4.73 11.96
C ILE A 11 0.38 5.36 11.64
N GLN A 12 1.41 4.54 11.63
CA GLN A 12 2.74 4.89 11.17
C GLN A 12 2.96 4.27 9.79
N PHE A 13 3.89 4.84 9.02
CA PHE A 13 4.29 4.26 7.74
C PHE A 13 5.80 4.23 7.57
N ALA A 14 6.26 3.32 6.74
CA ALA A 14 7.59 3.29 6.17
C ALA A 14 7.48 2.90 4.69
N ALA A 15 8.36 3.43 3.84
CA ALA A 15 8.43 3.05 2.44
C ALA A 15 9.85 2.57 2.11
N THR A 16 9.94 1.44 1.41
CA THR A 16 11.20 0.85 0.95
C THR A 16 11.10 0.58 -0.54
N ILE A 17 12.14 0.94 -1.29
CA ILE A 17 12.20 0.74 -2.74
C ILE A 17 12.99 -0.53 -3.04
N TYR A 18 12.46 -1.34 -3.95
CA TYR A 18 13.07 -2.58 -4.41
C TYR A 18 13.20 -2.57 -5.92
N GLU A 19 14.39 -2.88 -6.41
CA GLU A 19 14.62 -3.16 -7.83
C GLU A 19 13.95 -4.49 -8.19
N LEU A 20 13.03 -4.48 -9.16
CA LEU A 20 12.34 -5.66 -9.66
C LEU A 20 13.02 -6.28 -10.88
N GLY A 21 13.79 -5.49 -11.63
CA GLY A 21 14.49 -5.89 -12.85
C GLY A 21 15.93 -6.37 -12.61
N ASN A 22 16.68 -6.51 -13.70
CA ASN A 22 18.12 -6.68 -13.63
C ASN A 22 18.80 -5.32 -13.42
N GLU A 23 20.10 -5.33 -13.11
CA GLU A 23 20.90 -4.12 -12.98
C GLU A 23 20.79 -3.25 -14.25
N GLY A 24 20.27 -2.02 -14.07
CA GLY A 24 20.02 -1.06 -15.15
C GLY A 24 18.59 -1.02 -15.70
N ASP A 25 17.71 -1.93 -15.29
CA ASP A 25 16.28 -1.82 -15.56
C ASP A 25 15.66 -0.76 -14.63
N GLU A 26 14.98 0.24 -15.18
CA GLU A 26 14.18 1.21 -14.39
C GLU A 26 12.83 0.61 -13.97
N LEU A 27 12.88 -0.48 -13.21
CA LEU A 27 11.71 -1.23 -12.74
C LEU A 27 11.74 -1.32 -11.21
N ASP A 28 11.19 -0.31 -10.56
CA ASP A 28 11.14 -0.25 -9.10
C ASP A 28 9.75 -0.61 -8.55
N ALA A 29 9.73 -1.33 -7.43
CA ALA A 29 8.56 -1.49 -6.59
C ALA A 29 8.69 -0.65 -5.32
N ALA A 30 7.62 0.07 -4.96
CA ALA A 30 7.51 0.71 -3.66
C ALA A 30 6.74 -0.19 -2.70
N VAL A 31 7.39 -0.62 -1.62
CA VAL A 31 6.74 -1.33 -0.51
C VAL A 31 6.36 -0.31 0.56
N ILE A 32 5.06 -0.05 0.71
CA ILE A 32 4.50 0.87 1.70
C ILE A 32 3.97 0.04 2.87
N GLN A 33 4.70 0.06 3.98
CA GLN A 33 4.30 -0.59 5.21
C GLN A 33 3.47 0.36 6.07
N PHE A 34 2.31 -0.11 6.52
CA PHE A 34 1.48 0.58 7.52
C PHE A 34 1.41 -0.23 8.81
N THR A 35 1.63 0.44 9.94
CA THR A 35 1.60 -0.19 11.27
C THR A 35 0.68 0.58 12.21
N GLY A 36 0.04 -0.13 13.14
CA GLY A 36 -0.83 0.47 14.16
C GLY A 36 -2.25 -0.09 14.12
N SER A 37 -3.23 0.75 14.43
CA SER A 37 -4.64 0.34 14.51
C SER A 37 -5.51 1.26 13.68
N PHE A 38 -6.23 0.66 12.72
CA PHE A 38 -7.22 1.36 11.92
C PHE A 38 -8.53 1.46 12.70
N GLY A 39 -9.14 2.64 12.72
CA GLY A 39 -10.40 2.88 13.42
C GLY A 39 -11.55 2.01 12.89
N HIS A 40 -12.32 1.40 13.80
CA HIS A 40 -13.45 0.55 13.41
C HIS A 40 -14.56 1.38 12.75
N GLY A 41 -15.00 0.97 11.55
CA GLY A 41 -16.08 1.61 10.82
C GLY A 41 -15.79 3.04 10.40
N SER A 42 -16.75 3.95 10.60
CA SER A 42 -16.60 5.36 10.24
C SER A 42 -15.51 6.09 11.04
N ASN A 43 -15.13 5.57 12.21
CA ASN A 43 -14.01 6.12 12.98
C ASN A 43 -12.66 5.97 12.23
N GLY A 44 -12.56 5.03 11.29
CA GLY A 44 -11.39 4.83 10.43
C GLY A 44 -11.31 5.76 9.23
N ASN A 45 -12.26 6.68 9.04
CA ASN A 45 -12.24 7.58 7.87
C ASN A 45 -11.00 8.47 7.82
N GLY A 46 -10.55 8.99 8.96
CA GLY A 46 -9.32 9.79 9.05
C GLY A 46 -8.07 8.96 8.77
N ASP A 47 -8.03 7.73 9.27
CA ASP A 47 -6.95 6.78 9.02
C ASP A 47 -6.86 6.42 7.53
N ALA A 48 -8.01 6.16 6.88
CA ALA A 48 -8.05 5.90 5.45
C ALA A 48 -7.56 7.10 4.64
N ALA A 49 -8.02 8.31 4.96
CA ALA A 49 -7.56 9.53 4.28
C ALA A 49 -6.05 9.74 4.44
N TYR A 50 -5.50 9.45 5.61
CA TYR A 50 -4.07 9.50 5.87
C TYR A 50 -3.30 8.47 5.01
N MET A 51 -3.72 7.20 5.01
CA MET A 51 -3.06 6.15 4.22
C MET A 51 -3.12 6.42 2.70
N ILE A 52 -4.25 6.94 2.22
CA ILE A 52 -4.44 7.37 0.82
C ILE A 52 -3.45 8.48 0.47
N ALA A 53 -3.34 9.51 1.30
CA ALA A 53 -2.41 10.61 1.06
C ALA A 53 -0.93 10.14 1.03
N ILE A 54 -0.56 9.18 1.90
CA ILE A 54 0.77 8.58 1.88
C ILE A 54 1.01 7.80 0.58
N ARG A 55 0.05 6.98 0.15
CA ARG A 55 0.16 6.28 -1.14
C ARG A 55 0.35 7.26 -2.28
N ASP A 56 -0.50 8.28 -2.39
CA ASP A 56 -0.44 9.26 -3.47
C ASP A 56 0.90 9.98 -3.48
N TYR A 57 1.39 10.38 -2.31
CA TYR A 57 2.73 10.96 -2.17
C TYR A 57 3.84 10.03 -2.69
N ILE A 58 3.78 8.74 -2.36
CA ILE A 58 4.78 7.77 -2.83
C ILE A 58 4.68 7.60 -4.35
N ILE A 59 3.49 7.47 -4.91
CA ILE A 59 3.28 7.37 -6.37
C ILE A 59 3.88 8.59 -7.07
N ASP A 60 3.47 9.78 -6.64
CA ASP A 60 3.83 11.03 -7.32
C ASP A 60 5.33 11.37 -7.20
N CYS A 61 5.99 10.97 -6.12
CA CYS A 61 7.38 11.35 -5.85
C CYS A 61 8.40 10.27 -6.21
N VAL A 62 8.02 8.99 -6.16
CA VAL A 62 8.91 7.85 -6.46
C VAL A 62 8.70 7.34 -7.88
N LEU A 63 7.48 7.48 -8.43
CA LEU A 63 7.09 6.94 -9.74
C LEU A 63 7.35 5.43 -9.86
N PRO A 64 6.88 4.61 -8.89
CA PRO A 64 7.16 3.19 -8.90
C PRO A 64 6.42 2.48 -10.05
N CYS A 65 7.00 1.41 -10.58
CA CYS A 65 6.35 0.56 -11.59
C CYS A 65 5.39 -0.47 -10.96
N ALA A 66 5.46 -0.67 -9.64
CA ALA A 66 4.54 -1.50 -8.87
C ALA A 66 4.49 -1.09 -7.40
N ILE A 67 3.41 -1.46 -6.70
CA ILE A 67 3.21 -1.12 -5.29
C ILE A 67 2.95 -2.38 -4.46
N VAL A 68 3.57 -2.49 -3.30
CA VAL A 68 3.20 -3.48 -2.29
C VAL A 68 2.65 -2.74 -1.08
N PHE A 69 1.38 -3.00 -0.74
CA PHE A 69 0.80 -2.55 0.52
C PHE A 69 1.10 -3.58 1.61
N ASP A 70 2.08 -3.31 2.48
CA ASP A 70 2.39 -4.18 3.62
C ASP A 70 1.52 -3.79 4.83
N LEU A 71 0.46 -4.57 5.05
CA LEU A 71 -0.52 -4.38 6.11
C LEU A 71 -0.39 -5.44 7.21
N ARG A 72 0.68 -6.26 7.21
CA ARG A 72 0.85 -7.34 8.18
C ARG A 72 0.86 -6.86 9.64
N GLU A 73 1.27 -5.62 9.87
CA GLU A 73 1.33 -4.98 11.18
C GLU A 73 0.20 -3.97 11.43
N LEU A 74 -0.79 -3.93 10.55
CA LEU A 74 -2.00 -3.13 10.71
C LEU A 74 -3.11 -3.96 11.37
N ASN A 75 -3.62 -3.48 12.50
CA ASN A 75 -4.83 -4.04 13.09
C ASN A 75 -6.04 -3.44 12.38
N TYR A 76 -6.75 -4.26 11.62
CA TYR A 76 -7.92 -3.86 10.84
C TYR A 76 -9.01 -4.93 10.89
N GLU A 77 -10.20 -4.53 11.36
CA GLU A 77 -11.35 -5.41 11.52
C GLU A 77 -12.49 -5.09 10.54
N TRP A 78 -12.84 -3.81 10.38
CA TRP A 78 -13.93 -3.39 9.50
C TRP A 78 -13.88 -1.90 9.18
N GLY A 79 -14.21 -1.55 7.93
CA GLY A 79 -14.37 -0.16 7.46
C GLY A 79 -14.08 -0.03 5.97
N ASN A 80 -15.03 0.48 5.19
CA ASN A 80 -14.93 0.44 3.72
C ASN A 80 -14.09 1.58 3.13
N THR A 81 -13.78 2.62 3.90
CA THR A 81 -13.08 3.82 3.38
C THR A 81 -11.64 3.51 2.97
N ILE A 82 -10.99 2.55 3.64
CA ILE A 82 -9.64 2.07 3.29
C ILE A 82 -9.57 1.49 1.88
N TRP A 83 -10.70 1.06 1.29
CA TRP A 83 -10.73 0.49 -0.06
C TRP A 83 -10.20 1.43 -1.13
N SER A 84 -10.36 2.75 -0.92
CA SER A 84 -9.85 3.73 -1.87
C SER A 84 -8.33 3.75 -1.94
N MET A 85 -7.62 3.22 -0.93
CA MET A 85 -6.16 3.05 -0.93
C MET A 85 -5.70 2.10 -2.04
N PHE A 86 -6.50 1.10 -2.41
CA PHE A 86 -6.14 0.14 -3.47
C PHE A 86 -6.49 0.62 -4.88
N ARG A 87 -7.00 1.84 -5.02
CA ARG A 87 -7.31 2.44 -6.32
C ARG A 87 -6.10 3.21 -6.82
N CYS A 88 -5.26 2.55 -7.61
CA CYS A 88 -4.10 3.10 -8.29
C CYS A 88 -3.97 2.44 -9.67
N ASP A 89 -3.25 3.08 -10.58
CA ASP A 89 -3.04 2.57 -11.94
C ASP A 89 -1.89 1.55 -11.97
N GLU A 90 -0.94 1.69 -11.04
CA GLU A 90 0.18 0.79 -10.85
C GLU A 90 -0.33 -0.60 -10.42
N PRO A 91 0.27 -1.68 -10.95
CA PRO A 91 -0.01 -3.01 -10.45
C PRO A 91 0.38 -3.10 -8.97
N PHE A 92 -0.48 -3.72 -8.17
CA PHE A 92 -0.25 -3.82 -6.74
C PHE A 92 -0.46 -5.22 -6.17
N ALA A 93 0.20 -5.47 -5.04
CA ALA A 93 0.00 -6.63 -4.20
C ALA A 93 -0.17 -6.19 -2.74
N THR A 94 -0.82 -7.02 -1.93
CA THR A 94 -1.03 -6.72 -0.50
C THR A 94 -0.39 -7.82 0.34
N LEU A 95 0.40 -7.44 1.35
CA LEU A 95 0.82 -8.35 2.41
C LEU A 95 -0.14 -8.22 3.58
N VAL A 96 -0.69 -9.34 4.06
CA VAL A 96 -1.63 -9.36 5.17
C VAL A 96 -1.27 -10.42 6.20
N SER A 97 -1.72 -10.21 7.43
CA SER A 97 -1.63 -11.18 8.53
C SER A 97 -3.02 -11.45 9.11
N ASP A 98 -3.07 -12.23 10.19
CA ASP A 98 -4.25 -12.44 11.02
C ASP A 98 -4.78 -11.13 11.66
N LYS A 99 -3.94 -10.10 11.79
CA LYS A 99 -4.36 -8.76 12.26
C LYS A 99 -5.32 -8.02 11.32
N CYS A 100 -5.43 -8.50 10.08
CA CYS A 100 -6.19 -7.92 8.99
C CYS A 100 -7.48 -8.71 8.69
N SER A 101 -8.17 -9.19 9.73
CA SER A 101 -9.35 -10.06 9.59
C SER A 101 -10.45 -9.48 8.70
N GLY A 102 -10.61 -8.15 8.69
CA GLY A 102 -11.59 -7.48 7.84
C GLY A 102 -11.38 -7.68 6.35
N PHE A 103 -10.13 -7.82 5.89
CA PHE A 103 -9.82 -7.99 4.47
C PHE A 103 -10.17 -9.38 3.95
N GLN A 104 -10.17 -10.40 4.81
CA GLN A 104 -10.52 -11.78 4.43
C GLN A 104 -11.95 -11.89 3.87
N THR A 105 -12.83 -10.95 4.26
CA THR A 105 -14.24 -10.92 3.84
C THR A 105 -14.48 -10.17 2.53
N CYS A 106 -13.46 -9.52 1.95
CA CYS A 106 -13.63 -8.66 0.78
C CYS A 106 -12.54 -8.88 -0.29
N GLY A 107 -12.88 -8.68 -1.57
CA GLY A 107 -11.96 -8.90 -2.69
C GLY A 107 -11.01 -7.74 -2.99
N VAL A 108 -11.18 -6.59 -2.34
CA VAL A 108 -10.54 -5.32 -2.74
C VAL A 108 -9.03 -5.31 -2.48
N ALA A 109 -8.56 -6.02 -1.44
CA ALA A 109 -7.15 -6.11 -1.12
C ALA A 109 -6.41 -7.21 -1.92
N LYS A 110 -7.10 -7.92 -2.83
CA LYS A 110 -6.47 -8.98 -3.63
C LYS A 110 -5.64 -8.35 -4.76
N PRO A 111 -4.48 -8.94 -5.09
CA PRO A 111 -3.94 -10.21 -4.58
C PRO A 111 -3.24 -10.07 -3.21
N MET A 112 -3.40 -11.10 -2.37
CA MET A 112 -2.88 -11.13 -0.99
C MET A 112 -1.80 -12.20 -0.82
N PHE A 113 -0.72 -11.85 -0.12
CA PHE A 113 0.42 -12.71 0.16
C PHE A 113 0.80 -12.64 1.66
N ASP A 114 1.50 -13.66 2.14
CA ASP A 114 2.05 -13.72 3.50
C ASP A 114 3.53 -13.29 3.58
N ASN A 115 4.22 -13.28 2.43
CA ASN A 115 5.63 -12.95 2.31
C ASN A 115 5.90 -11.99 1.14
N LEU A 116 6.95 -11.18 1.31
CA LEU A 116 7.30 -10.12 0.36
C LEU A 116 7.87 -10.67 -0.95
N GLU A 117 8.67 -11.74 -0.89
CA GLU A 117 9.33 -12.32 -2.06
C GLU A 117 8.30 -12.77 -3.11
N ALA A 118 7.30 -13.54 -2.70
CA ALA A 118 6.22 -13.99 -3.58
C ALA A 118 5.41 -12.83 -4.17
N ALA A 119 5.19 -11.75 -3.40
CA ALA A 119 4.50 -10.57 -3.90
C ALA A 119 5.31 -9.84 -4.97
N LEU A 120 6.63 -9.69 -4.78
CA LEU A 120 7.52 -9.08 -5.77
C LEU A 120 7.64 -9.94 -7.03
N GLU A 121 7.74 -11.27 -6.90
CA GLU A 121 7.75 -12.20 -8.03
C GLU A 121 6.46 -12.11 -8.85
N TYR A 122 5.32 -12.02 -8.17
CA TYR A 122 4.02 -11.81 -8.81
C TYR A 122 3.98 -10.49 -9.58
N LEU A 123 4.47 -9.40 -8.98
CA LEU A 123 4.41 -8.06 -9.57
C LEU A 123 5.36 -7.85 -10.74
N ARG A 124 6.51 -8.52 -10.76
CA ARG A 124 7.53 -8.34 -11.81
C ARG A 124 6.97 -8.32 -13.25
N PRO A 125 6.25 -9.34 -13.73
CA PRO A 125 5.70 -9.32 -15.10
C PRO A 125 4.68 -8.19 -15.33
N GLN A 126 3.93 -7.78 -14.30
CA GLN A 126 2.93 -6.71 -14.41
C GLN A 126 3.60 -5.33 -14.45
N ALA A 127 4.66 -5.13 -13.66
CA ALA A 127 5.46 -3.92 -13.66
C ALA A 127 6.10 -3.67 -15.03
N ILE A 128 6.60 -4.73 -15.68
CA ILE A 128 7.14 -4.67 -17.04
C ILE A 128 6.07 -4.18 -18.02
N GLU A 129 4.86 -4.73 -17.94
CA GLU A 129 3.78 -4.36 -18.86
C GLU A 129 3.29 -2.94 -18.62
N TYR A 130 3.09 -2.56 -17.36
CA TYR A 130 2.74 -1.21 -16.96
C TYR A 130 3.76 -0.18 -17.48
N ARG A 131 5.06 -0.45 -17.31
CA ARG A 131 6.14 0.43 -17.80
C ARG A 131 6.10 0.61 -19.32
N LYS A 132 5.79 -0.45 -20.09
CA LYS A 132 5.63 -0.32 -21.54
C LYS A 132 4.46 0.60 -21.91
N CYS A 133 3.32 0.44 -21.25
CA CYS A 133 2.14 1.29 -21.49
C CYS A 133 2.39 2.78 -21.22
N LEU A 134 3.33 3.13 -20.35
CA LEU A 134 3.70 4.53 -20.08
C LEU A 134 4.62 5.14 -21.15
N LEU A 135 5.27 4.32 -21.98
CA LEU A 135 6.22 4.74 -23.02
C LEU A 135 5.59 4.82 -24.41
N GLU A 136 4.34 4.36 -24.56
CA GLU A 136 3.54 4.42 -25.79
C GLU A 136 2.70 5.72 -25.85
#